data_AF-A0A484Y8D3-F1
#
_entry.id   AF-A0A484Y8D3-F1
#
_cell.length_a   1.000
_cell.length_b   1.000
_cell.length_c   1.000
_cell.angle_alpha   90.00
_cell.angle_beta   90.00
_cell.angle_gamma   90.00
#
_symmetry.space_group_name_H-M   'P 1'
#
loop_
_entity.id
_entity.type
_entity.pdbx_description
1 polymer ?
#
loop_
_entity_poly.entity_id
_entity_poly.type
_entity_poly.pdbx_seq_one_letter_code
_entity_poly.pdbx_strand_id
1 'polypeptide(L)'
;MATEQSAITRATFDEVILPVYAPAEFIPVKGKGSRVWDQQGKEYVDFAGGIAVTALGHCHPALVDALKTQGETLWHTSNVFTNEPALRLGARSSTLPLPSACCS
;
A
#
# COMPACT_ATOMS: atom_id res chain seq x y z
N MET A 1 -14.67 -24.57 7.12
CA MET A 1 -13.64 -25.37 6.45
C MET A 1 -12.37 -24.53 6.42
N ALA A 2 -11.41 -24.81 7.29
CA ALA A 2 -10.11 -24.17 7.21
C ALA A 2 -9.33 -24.91 6.13
N THR A 3 -9.10 -24.29 4.98
CA THR A 3 -8.16 -24.80 3.98
C THR A 3 -6.79 -24.90 4.65
N GLU A 4 -6.23 -26.10 4.75
CA GLU A 4 -4.82 -26.26 5.13
C GLU A 4 -3.99 -25.52 4.09
N GLN A 5 -3.45 -24.37 4.49
CA GLN A 5 -2.61 -23.55 3.62
C GLN A 5 -1.21 -24.18 3.66
N SER A 6 -0.88 -24.88 2.58
CA SER A 6 0.51 -25.29 2.31
C SER A 6 1.43 -24.07 2.38
N ALA A 7 2.68 -24.27 2.80
CA ALA A 7 3.64 -23.19 2.96
C ALA A 7 3.82 -22.42 1.63
N ILE A 8 3.57 -21.11 1.63
CA ILE A 8 3.74 -20.24 0.46
C ILE A 8 5.23 -20.03 0.22
N THR A 9 5.71 -20.33 -0.99
CA THR A 9 7.11 -20.19 -1.40
C THR A 9 7.25 -19.32 -2.65
N ARG A 10 8.50 -19.01 -3.04
CA ARG A 10 8.77 -18.28 -4.29
C ARG A 10 8.28 -19.05 -5.53
N ALA A 11 8.35 -20.38 -5.52
CA ALA A 11 7.85 -21.22 -6.62
C ALA A 11 6.33 -21.09 -6.79
N THR A 12 5.59 -20.87 -5.70
CA THR A 12 4.15 -20.65 -5.74
C THR A 12 3.77 -19.47 -6.64
N PHE A 13 4.63 -18.45 -6.77
CA PHE A 13 4.38 -17.32 -7.68
C PHE A 13 4.27 -17.78 -9.14
N ASP A 14 5.17 -18.65 -9.59
CA ASP A 14 5.23 -19.09 -10.99
C ASP A 14 4.04 -20.02 -11.34
N GLU A 15 3.45 -20.66 -10.32
CA GLU A 15 2.27 -21.52 -10.46
C GLU A 15 0.96 -20.72 -10.55
N VAL A 16 0.89 -19.56 -9.88
CA VAL A 16 -0.39 -18.82 -9.67
C VAL A 16 -0.47 -17.48 -10.39
N ILE A 17 0.67 -16.88 -10.78
CA ILE A 17 0.73 -15.57 -11.44
C ILE A 17 1.22 -15.74 -12.88
N LEU A 18 0.60 -15.00 -13.81
CA LEU A 18 1.06 -14.96 -15.19
C LEU A 18 2.50 -14.42 -15.25
N PRO A 19 3.36 -14.93 -16.16
CA PRO A 19 4.79 -14.62 -16.20
C PRO A 19 5.09 -13.25 -16.83
N VAL A 20 4.50 -12.19 -16.28
CA VAL A 20 4.75 -10.78 -16.67
C VAL A 20 5.70 -10.06 -15.73
N TYR A 21 6.02 -10.68 -14.58
CA TYR A 21 6.99 -10.18 -13.61
C TYR A 21 8.00 -11.25 -13.25
N ALA A 22 9.21 -10.81 -12.90
CA ALA A 22 10.26 -11.62 -12.31
C ALA A 22 10.59 -11.09 -10.89
N PRO A 23 9.77 -11.43 -9.87
CA PRO A 23 9.98 -10.94 -8.51
C PRO A 23 11.23 -11.56 -7.86
N ALA A 24 11.74 -10.86 -6.85
CA ALA A 24 12.90 -11.28 -6.05
C ALA A 24 12.69 -12.66 -5.41
N GLU A 25 13.79 -13.32 -5.06
CA GLU A 25 13.79 -14.68 -4.48
C GLU A 25 13.23 -14.74 -3.06
N PHE A 26 13.15 -13.61 -2.36
CA PHE A 26 12.60 -13.52 -1.00
C PHE A 26 11.22 -12.85 -1.02
N ILE A 27 10.38 -13.21 -0.05
CA ILE A 27 9.01 -12.73 0.07
C ILE A 27 8.88 -11.84 1.30
N PRO A 28 8.71 -10.52 1.14
CA PRO A 28 8.36 -9.60 2.23
C PRO A 28 7.06 -10.00 2.94
N VAL A 29 7.05 -10.02 4.28
CA VAL A 29 5.86 -10.32 5.10
C VAL A 29 5.51 -9.23 6.11
N LYS A 30 6.44 -8.33 6.39
CA LYS A 30 6.24 -7.24 7.35
C LYS A 30 6.99 -6.00 6.91
N GLY A 31 6.42 -4.83 7.15
CA GLY A 31 7.08 -3.54 6.97
C GLY A 31 6.81 -2.59 8.14
N LYS A 32 7.77 -1.71 8.44
CA LYS A 32 7.62 -0.62 9.42
C LYS A 32 8.59 0.51 9.07
N GLY A 33 8.06 1.69 8.78
CA GLY A 33 8.88 2.82 8.30
C GLY A 33 9.59 2.43 7.01
N SER A 34 10.91 2.64 6.93
CA SER A 34 11.74 2.24 5.78
C SER A 34 12.39 0.86 5.94
N ARG A 35 11.82 -0.04 6.76
CA ARG A 35 12.33 -1.40 6.97
C ARG A 35 11.29 -2.44 6.57
N VAL A 36 11.77 -3.51 5.97
CA VAL A 36 10.98 -4.65 5.50
C VAL A 36 11.63 -5.95 5.98
N TRP A 37 10.82 -6.94 6.33
CA TRP A 37 11.27 -8.28 6.74
C TRP A 37 10.66 -9.35 5.85
N ASP A 38 11.45 -10.35 5.46
CA ASP A 38 10.98 -11.51 4.70
C ASP A 38 10.46 -12.65 5.59
N GLN A 39 9.94 -13.71 4.96
CA GLN A 39 9.45 -14.92 5.64
C GLN A 39 10.50 -15.59 6.54
N GLN A 40 11.79 -15.43 6.23
CA GLN A 40 12.89 -15.98 7.00
C GLN A 40 13.36 -15.03 8.12
N GLY A 41 12.72 -13.87 8.26
CA GLY A 41 13.03 -12.87 9.27
C GLY A 41 14.21 -11.97 8.93
N LYS A 42 14.77 -12.07 7.71
CA LYS A 42 15.86 -11.18 7.28
C LYS A 42 15.31 -9.79 7.03
N GLU A 43 16.03 -8.80 7.56
CA GLU A 43 15.67 -7.39 7.48
C GLU A 43 16.34 -6.73 6.26
N TYR A 44 15.58 -5.86 5.61
CA TYR A 44 16.00 -5.04 4.49
C TYR A 44 15.66 -3.57 4.78
N VAL A 45 16.59 -2.67 4.42
CA VAL A 45 16.30 -1.23 4.35
C VAL A 45 15.69 -0.94 2.98
N ASP A 46 14.47 -0.41 2.98
CA ASP A 46 13.71 -0.13 1.77
C ASP A 46 14.06 1.26 1.22
N PHE A 47 14.98 1.27 0.26
CA PHE A 47 15.27 2.44 -0.58
C PHE A 47 14.52 2.43 -1.91
N ALA A 48 13.77 1.38 -2.22
CA ALA A 48 12.91 1.34 -3.39
C ALA A 48 11.60 2.11 -3.14
N GLY A 49 11.15 2.16 -1.89
CA GLY A 49 9.92 2.84 -1.48
C GLY A 49 8.69 2.31 -2.21
N GLY A 50 8.71 1.05 -2.62
CA GLY A 50 7.67 0.47 -3.49
C GLY A 50 7.49 1.21 -4.82
N ILE A 51 8.58 1.66 -5.46
CA ILE A 51 8.54 2.54 -6.64
C ILE A 51 7.94 3.91 -6.26
N ALA A 52 8.49 4.51 -5.20
CA ALA A 52 8.07 5.80 -4.63
C ALA A 52 6.59 5.86 -4.13
N VAL A 53 5.92 4.72 -3.95
CA VAL A 53 4.55 4.63 -3.46
C VAL A 53 4.47 4.83 -1.94
N THR A 54 5.40 4.25 -1.18
CA THR A 54 5.38 4.32 0.30
C THR A 54 6.05 5.60 0.81
N ALA A 55 5.53 6.75 0.39
CA ALA A 55 6.10 8.06 0.74
C ALA A 55 6.21 8.34 2.25
N LEU A 56 5.34 7.74 3.07
CA LEU A 56 5.38 7.81 4.54
C LEU A 56 5.95 6.52 5.19
N GLY A 57 6.53 5.64 4.38
CA GLY A 57 6.99 4.32 4.77
C GLY A 57 5.85 3.31 4.98
N HIS A 58 6.23 2.09 5.34
CA HIS A 58 5.32 0.98 5.59
C HIS A 58 4.60 1.14 6.93
N CYS A 59 3.29 0.87 6.94
CA CYS A 59 2.44 0.84 8.13
C CYS A 59 2.54 2.09 9.02
N HIS A 60 2.56 3.28 8.42
CA HIS A 60 2.58 4.53 9.16
C HIS A 60 1.36 4.64 10.11
N PRO A 61 1.53 4.89 11.42
CA PRO A 61 0.43 4.82 12.41
C PRO A 61 -0.80 5.65 12.04
N ALA A 62 -0.60 6.89 11.56
CA ALA A 62 -1.70 7.76 11.16
C ALA A 62 -2.48 7.23 9.94
N LEU A 63 -1.82 6.55 9.00
CA LEU A 63 -2.50 5.96 7.84
C LEU A 63 -3.26 4.70 8.23
N VAL A 64 -2.67 3.86 9.09
CA VAL A 64 -3.30 2.65 9.60
C VAL A 64 -4.56 3.00 10.39
N ASP A 65 -4.49 4.01 11.25
CA ASP A 65 -5.63 4.48 12.03
C ASP A 65 -6.76 5.02 11.12
N ALA A 66 -6.43 5.94 10.21
CA ALA A 66 -7.40 6.48 9.26
C ALA A 66 -8.06 5.40 8.40
N LEU A 67 -7.30 4.39 7.96
CA LEU A 67 -7.83 3.25 7.21
C LEU A 67 -8.80 2.41 8.05
N LYS A 68 -8.44 2.10 9.30
CA LYS A 68 -9.31 1.32 10.19
C LYS A 68 -10.60 2.05 10.50
N THR A 69 -10.52 3.31 10.92
CA THR A 69 -11.70 4.11 11.26
C THR A 69 -12.66 4.22 10.08
N GLN A 70 -12.15 4.52 8.88
CA GLN A 70 -13.01 4.62 7.69
C GLN A 70 -13.53 3.24 7.25
N GLY A 71 -12.71 2.20 7.37
CA GLY A 71 -13.10 0.81 7.07
C GLY A 71 -14.17 0.27 8.01
N GLU A 72 -14.23 0.71 9.25
CA GLU A 72 -15.33 0.35 10.16
C GLU A 72 -16.61 1.16 9.90
N THR A 73 -16.53 2.21 9.07
CA THR A 73 -17.63 3.13 8.78
C THR A 73 -18.26 2.90 7.40
N LEU A 74 -17.49 3.03 6.31
CA LEU A 74 -18.01 2.98 4.94
C LEU A 74 -16.87 2.85 3.90
N TRP A 75 -17.00 1.90 2.95
CA TRP A 75 -15.96 1.61 1.96
C TRP A 75 -16.28 2.19 0.58
N HIS A 76 -17.49 1.96 0.07
CA HIS A 76 -17.85 2.31 -1.30
C HIS A 76 -19.34 2.53 -1.48
N THR A 77 -19.71 3.59 -2.21
CA THR A 77 -21.11 3.95 -2.52
C THR A 77 -21.31 4.34 -3.98
N SER A 78 -20.39 3.98 -4.88
CA SER A 78 -20.28 4.52 -6.25
C SER A 78 -20.13 6.05 -6.29
N ASN A 79 -20.17 6.63 -7.49
CA ASN A 79 -20.15 8.08 -7.69
C ASN A 79 -21.57 8.70 -7.78
N VAL A 80 -22.63 7.89 -7.64
CA VAL A 80 -24.01 8.41 -7.55
C VAL A 80 -24.17 9.23 -6.27
N PHE A 81 -23.45 8.87 -5.21
CA PHE A 81 -23.43 9.58 -3.94
C PHE A 81 -22.03 10.12 -3.65
N THR A 82 -21.96 11.33 -3.10
CA THR A 82 -20.71 11.88 -2.55
C THR A 82 -20.45 11.36 -1.13
N ASN A 83 -19.25 11.59 -0.60
CA ASN A 83 -18.88 11.26 0.76
C ASN A 83 -17.95 12.32 1.36
N GLU A 84 -18.01 12.48 2.70
CA GLU A 84 -17.23 13.50 3.40
C GLU A 84 -15.70 13.35 3.22
N PRO A 85 -15.09 12.15 3.27
CA PRO A 85 -13.65 11.99 3.04
C PRO A 85 -13.18 12.55 1.70
N ALA A 86 -13.92 12.29 0.60
CA ALA A 86 -13.60 12.79 -0.73
C ALA A 86 -13.65 14.32 -0.79
N LEU A 87 -14.70 14.93 -0.24
CA LEU A 87 -14.85 16.40 -0.20
C LEU A 87 -13.76 17.07 0.64
N ARG A 88 -13.43 16.51 1.82
CA ARG A 88 -12.34 17.01 2.67
C ARG A 88 -10.99 16.93 1.97
N LEU A 89 -10.73 15.86 1.22
CA LEU A 89 -9.49 15.72 0.45
C LEU A 89 -9.42 16.78 -0.67
N GLY A 90 -10.50 16.95 -1.44
CA GLY A 90 -10.56 17.95 -2.50
C GLY A 90 -10.32 19.38 -1.99
N ALA A 91 -10.91 19.74 -0.85
CA ALA A 91 -10.72 21.06 -0.23
C ALA A 91 -9.28 21.30 0.27
N ARG A 92 -8.59 20.26 0.75
CA ARG A 92 -7.16 20.37 1.13
C ARG A 92 -6.27 20.57 -0.08
N SER A 93 -6.55 19.86 -1.18
CA SER A 93 -5.77 20.00 -2.41
C SER A 93 -5.96 21.36 -3.08
N SER A 94 -7.16 21.95 -3.01
CA SER A 94 -7.42 23.28 -3.60
C SER A 94 -6.78 24.44 -2.83
N THR A 95 -6.44 24.23 -1.56
CA THR A 95 -5.80 25.24 -0.70
C THR A 95 -4.27 25.15 -0.70
N LEU A 96 -3.71 24.04 -1.21
CA LEU A 96 -2.27 23.92 -1.45
C LEU A 96 -1.89 24.73 -2.70
N PRO A 97 -0.85 25.59 -2.62
CA PRO A 97 -0.37 26.30 -3.80
C PRO A 97 0.10 25.27 -4.83
N LEU A 98 -0.50 25.32 -6.02
CA LEU A 98 0.00 24.54 -7.16
C LEU A 98 1.43 25.01 -7.46
N PRO A 99 2.39 24.09 -7.67
CA PRO A 99 3.73 24.47 -8.06
C PRO A 99 3.65 25.31 -9.34
N SER A 100 4.13 26.55 -9.29
CA SER A 100 4.04 27.56 -10.34
C SER A 100 4.96 27.27 -11.54
N ALA A 101 5.21 26.00 -11.89
CA ALA A 101 6.29 25.60 -12.80
C ALA A 101 5.88 24.55 -13.84
N CYS A 102 4.71 24.69 -14.47
CA CYS A 102 4.33 23.84 -15.63
C CYS A 102 3.97 24.62 -16.90
N CYS A 103 4.04 25.95 -16.88
CA CYS A 103 3.89 26.78 -18.09
C CYS A 103 5.07 27.76 -18.16
N SER A 104 6.18 27.30 -18.74
CA SER A 104 7.23 28.15 -19.32
C SER A 104 7.73 27.46 -20.57
#